data_AF-A0A1H7VGM0-F1
#
_entry.id   AF-A0A1H7VGM0-F1
#
_cell.length_a   1.000
_cell.length_b   1.000
_cell.length_c   1.000
_cell.angle_alpha   90.00
_cell.angle_beta   90.00
_cell.angle_gamma   90.00
#
_symmetry.space_group_name_H-M   'P 1'
#
loop_
_entity.id
_entity.type
_entity.pdbx_description
1 polymer ?
#
loop_
_entity_poly.entity_id
_entity_poly.type
_entity_poly.pdbx_seq_one_letter_code
_entity_poly.pdbx_strand_id
1 'polypeptide(L)'
;MGRRRFMKTLAGLGVGTAALPYVSQEAAAEIQERDEIVRVSAMVNTDSVLGEKSDIGVAPSSIPRSRVDPGPSRMEANVEDRLNGRKAVLKPIPYQKWKIVESTRDAREKIQDSIPESWTEGCEYITIRVATQLESSVSSRSDPGSRYIAPTYPVYKKETKEGDVEEITPNVSYDEFQEWFPRTTEGTAGKGTPLEATVEGIPVRPEKEEIELQVSYDYSYRPVPAGCVFGTGADNSATLGVRADDYNNNQDVILTAAHTFKDIIGWSREVHQPVWINDNDQYKIGETDASRRVNKNNFDAVVVQNLSENTTRRFAADDGPNTYREDNPVRGILTNSEIDDQAGNQNFELTKQGVKTGRTSGFISSWDGSILAYRAYSKRGDSGCPVFHEYGSDYTYSLIAGIHKGKARDAQATSIENIEDRFNVNVGV
;
A
#
# COMPACT_ATOMS: atom_id res chain seq x y z
N MET A 1 26.83 -16.76 -14.45
CA MET A 1 25.46 -17.08 -13.99
C MET A 1 24.47 -16.53 -15.03
N GLY A 2 23.45 -17.28 -15.46
CA GLY A 2 22.51 -16.79 -16.50
C GLY A 2 21.46 -15.82 -15.95
N ARG A 3 20.97 -14.86 -16.76
CA ARG A 3 20.01 -13.80 -16.38
C ARG A 3 18.80 -14.31 -15.59
N ARG A 4 18.24 -15.46 -15.97
CA ARG A 4 17.09 -16.08 -15.26
C ARG A 4 17.45 -16.55 -13.84
N ARG A 5 18.64 -17.13 -13.64
CA ARG A 5 19.12 -17.53 -12.31
C ARG A 5 19.45 -16.29 -11.48
N PHE A 6 20.06 -15.28 -12.07
CA PHE A 6 20.35 -14.00 -11.41
C PHE A 6 19.08 -13.30 -10.93
N MET A 7 18.06 -13.18 -11.79
CA MET A 7 16.77 -12.58 -11.40
C MET A 7 16.04 -13.40 -10.32
N LYS A 8 16.11 -14.73 -10.37
CA LYS A 8 15.54 -15.59 -9.33
C LYS A 8 16.29 -15.42 -7.99
N THR A 9 17.61 -15.23 -8.03
CA THR A 9 18.41 -14.92 -6.85
C THR A 9 18.06 -13.54 -6.30
N LEU A 10 17.96 -12.51 -7.13
CA LEU A 10 17.57 -11.16 -6.69
C LEU A 10 16.15 -11.11 -6.11
N ALA A 11 15.19 -11.79 -6.76
CA ALA A 11 13.83 -11.92 -6.23
C ALA A 11 13.82 -12.67 -4.88
N GLY A 12 14.63 -13.73 -4.73
CA GLY A 12 14.80 -14.43 -3.46
C GLY A 12 15.51 -13.61 -2.36
N LEU A 13 16.21 -12.53 -2.75
CA LEU A 13 16.81 -11.55 -1.84
C LEU A 13 15.88 -10.36 -1.53
N GLY A 14 14.65 -10.35 -2.05
CA GLY A 14 13.69 -9.26 -1.83
C GLY A 14 13.95 -8.00 -2.68
N VAL A 15 14.80 -8.09 -3.70
CA VAL A 15 15.06 -6.98 -4.62
C VAL A 15 13.92 -6.88 -5.63
N GLY A 16 13.04 -5.87 -5.45
CA GLY A 16 11.93 -5.58 -6.35
C GLY A 16 12.40 -5.18 -7.76
N THR A 17 11.51 -5.28 -8.76
CA THR A 17 11.83 -4.88 -10.14
C THR A 17 12.15 -3.40 -10.27
N ALA A 18 11.47 -2.54 -9.51
CA ALA A 18 11.80 -1.13 -9.42
C ALA A 18 13.19 -0.90 -8.82
N ALA A 19 13.74 -1.82 -8.02
CA ALA A 19 15.06 -1.68 -7.40
C ALA A 19 16.23 -1.99 -8.35
N LEU A 20 16.00 -2.74 -9.43
CA LEU A 20 17.04 -3.18 -10.36
C LEU A 20 17.85 -2.05 -11.03
N PRO A 21 17.24 -0.93 -11.46
CA PRO A 21 18.00 0.22 -11.94
C PRO A 21 18.87 0.87 -10.85
N TYR A 22 18.51 0.67 -9.57
CA TYR A 22 19.16 1.31 -8.41
C TYR A 22 20.30 0.48 -7.81
N VAL A 23 20.42 -0.80 -8.16
CA VAL A 23 21.49 -1.68 -7.67
C VAL A 23 22.59 -1.76 -8.73
N SER A 24 23.64 -0.94 -8.59
CA SER A 24 24.86 -1.09 -9.39
C SER A 24 25.55 -2.43 -9.07
N GLN A 25 26.38 -2.94 -9.98
CA GLN A 25 27.16 -4.16 -9.70
C GLN A 25 28.07 -4.00 -8.48
N GLU A 26 28.57 -2.79 -8.23
CA GLU A 26 29.37 -2.46 -7.04
C GLU A 26 28.52 -2.45 -5.79
N ALA A 27 27.31 -1.87 -5.82
CA ALA A 27 26.36 -1.92 -4.69
C ALA A 27 25.93 -3.36 -4.38
N ALA A 28 25.65 -4.18 -5.39
CA ALA A 28 25.35 -5.60 -5.22
C ALA A 28 26.53 -6.40 -4.63
N ALA A 29 27.76 -6.07 -5.01
CA ALA A 29 28.96 -6.72 -4.49
C ALA A 29 29.26 -6.31 -3.04
N GLU A 30 29.07 -5.02 -2.70
CA GLU A 30 29.23 -4.49 -1.34
C GLU A 30 28.16 -5.06 -0.37
N ILE A 31 26.96 -5.37 -0.87
CA ILE A 31 25.90 -6.06 -0.12
C ILE A 31 26.30 -7.49 0.27
N GLN A 32 27.14 -8.17 -0.53
CA GLN A 32 27.54 -9.55 -0.26
C GLN A 32 28.55 -9.70 0.89
N GLU A 33 29.22 -8.62 1.27
CA GLU A 33 30.21 -8.59 2.36
C GLU A 33 29.62 -8.18 3.72
N ARG A 34 28.34 -7.80 3.78
CA ARG A 34 27.68 -7.31 5.01
C ARG A 34 26.62 -8.30 5.50
N ASP A 35 26.46 -8.40 6.82
CA ASP A 35 25.35 -9.12 7.49
C ASP A 35 23.99 -8.40 7.32
N GLU A 36 23.77 -7.75 6.16
CA GLU A 36 22.62 -6.88 5.88
C GLU A 36 22.09 -7.14 4.47
N ILE A 37 20.77 -6.97 4.30
CA ILE A 37 20.10 -7.02 3.01
C ILE A 37 19.54 -5.61 2.73
N VAL A 38 19.85 -5.03 1.57
CA VAL A 38 19.34 -3.70 1.21
C VAL A 38 18.01 -3.83 0.48
N ARG A 39 16.99 -3.09 0.93
CA ARG A 39 15.68 -2.99 0.29
C ARG A 39 15.36 -1.55 -0.11
N VAL A 40 14.59 -1.37 -1.17
CA VAL A 40 13.99 -0.07 -1.51
C VAL A 40 12.68 0.01 -0.74
N SER A 41 12.46 1.05 0.06
CA SER A 41 11.25 1.18 0.86
C SER A 41 10.21 2.10 0.21
N ALA A 42 10.65 3.23 -0.33
CA ALA A 42 9.77 4.25 -0.90
C ALA A 42 10.37 4.91 -2.13
N MET A 43 9.50 5.48 -2.95
CA MET A 43 9.85 6.42 -4.02
C MET A 43 9.18 7.76 -3.71
N VAL A 44 9.99 8.77 -3.39
CA VAL A 44 9.50 10.07 -2.90
C VAL A 44 10.02 11.20 -3.79
N ASN A 45 9.20 12.21 -4.04
CA ASN A 45 9.57 13.38 -4.83
C ASN A 45 10.61 14.29 -4.14
N THR A 46 11.65 14.69 -4.88
CA THR A 46 12.81 15.46 -4.39
C THR A 46 12.50 16.89 -3.98
N ASP A 47 11.54 17.53 -4.65
CA ASP A 47 11.24 18.95 -4.42
C ASP A 47 10.55 19.17 -3.07
N SER A 48 10.01 18.09 -2.48
CA SER A 48 9.35 18.11 -1.17
C SER A 48 10.29 17.96 0.03
N VAL A 49 11.56 17.59 -0.17
CA VAL A 49 12.52 17.28 0.91
C VAL A 49 13.40 18.50 1.25
N LEU A 50 13.51 19.48 0.36
CA LEU A 50 14.43 20.62 0.54
C LEU A 50 13.84 21.81 1.33
N GLY A 51 12.60 21.70 1.81
CA GLY A 51 11.93 22.72 2.64
C GLY A 51 12.20 22.62 4.15
N GLU A 52 12.55 21.43 4.66
CA GLU A 52 12.82 21.22 6.08
C GLU A 52 14.09 20.39 6.23
N LYS A 53 14.98 20.84 7.11
CA LYS A 53 16.19 20.10 7.50
C LYS A 53 15.77 18.73 8.04
N SER A 54 15.80 17.70 7.21
CA SER A 54 15.45 16.35 7.62
C SER A 54 16.53 15.82 8.58
N ASP A 55 16.15 15.62 9.85
CA ASP A 55 16.86 14.80 10.84
C ASP A 55 16.79 13.29 10.50
N ILE A 56 16.88 12.94 9.22
CA ILE A 56 17.06 11.55 8.79
C ILE A 56 18.55 11.27 8.91
N GLY A 57 18.93 10.74 10.08
CA GLY A 57 20.29 10.55 10.56
C GLY A 57 21.18 9.65 9.70
N VAL A 58 21.66 10.18 8.58
CA VAL A 58 22.94 9.76 7.99
C VAL A 58 23.97 10.77 8.48
N ALA A 59 24.70 10.43 9.54
CA ALA A 59 25.75 11.29 10.07
C ALA A 59 26.81 11.57 8.99
N PRO A 60 27.07 12.83 8.61
CA PRO A 60 28.18 13.13 7.73
C PRO A 60 29.48 12.95 8.52
N SER A 61 30.28 11.96 8.16
CA SER A 61 31.64 11.84 8.66
C SER A 61 32.42 13.08 8.23
N SER A 62 32.99 13.80 9.19
CA SER A 62 33.82 14.98 8.99
C SER A 62 35.15 14.62 8.31
N ILE A 63 35.15 14.58 6.98
CA ILE A 63 36.38 14.53 6.19
C ILE A 63 36.84 15.97 5.92
N PRO A 64 38.10 16.33 6.22
CA PRO A 64 38.64 17.66 5.94
C PRO A 64 38.71 17.90 4.42
N ARG A 65 38.12 19.01 3.98
CA ARG A 65 38.12 19.45 2.57
C ARG A 65 39.53 19.86 2.13
N SER A 66 40.19 18.99 1.37
CA SER A 66 41.27 19.42 0.47
C SER A 66 41.38 18.52 -0.77
N ARG A 67 40.49 18.71 -1.75
CA ARG A 67 40.78 18.59 -3.19
C ARG A 67 39.52 18.96 -3.97
N VAL A 68 39.72 19.68 -5.07
CA VAL A 68 38.70 19.94 -6.09
C VAL A 68 38.36 18.60 -6.72
N ASP A 69 37.18 18.04 -6.41
CA ASP A 69 36.69 16.85 -7.06
C ASP A 69 36.18 17.16 -8.48
N PRO A 70 36.41 16.26 -9.45
CA PRO A 70 35.76 16.34 -10.74
C PRO A 70 34.26 16.14 -10.53
N GLY A 71 33.43 16.86 -11.29
CA GLY A 71 31.97 16.75 -11.22
C GLY A 71 31.46 15.30 -11.35
N PRO A 72 30.19 15.06 -10.97
CA PRO A 72 29.63 13.72 -10.87
C PRO A 72 29.91 12.91 -12.13
N SER A 73 30.28 11.66 -11.92
CA SER A 73 30.57 10.75 -13.02
C SER A 73 29.37 10.71 -13.97
N ARG A 74 29.62 10.57 -15.27
CA ARG A 74 28.59 10.55 -16.33
C ARG A 74 27.50 9.48 -16.13
N MET A 75 27.66 8.57 -15.17
CA MET A 75 26.64 7.60 -14.74
C MET A 75 25.62 8.20 -13.77
N GLU A 76 26.01 9.03 -12.79
CA GLU A 76 25.09 9.58 -11.78
C GLU A 76 24.06 10.54 -12.39
N ALA A 77 24.49 11.39 -13.33
CA ALA A 77 23.60 12.29 -14.07
C ALA A 77 22.55 11.54 -14.92
N ASN A 78 22.80 10.29 -15.32
CA ASN A 78 21.85 9.47 -16.09
C ASN A 78 20.86 8.69 -15.21
N VAL A 79 21.14 8.55 -13.92
CA VAL A 79 20.21 7.92 -12.97
C VAL A 79 19.15 8.93 -12.52
N GLU A 80 19.53 10.20 -12.29
CA GLU A 80 18.58 11.27 -11.95
C GLU A 80 17.60 11.59 -13.09
N ASP A 81 18.06 11.62 -14.34
CA ASP A 81 17.22 11.91 -15.52
C ASP A 81 16.18 10.80 -15.79
N ARG A 82 16.41 9.58 -15.28
CA ARG A 82 15.48 8.44 -15.36
C ARG A 82 14.47 8.38 -14.22
N LEU A 83 14.68 9.18 -13.18
CA LEU A 83 13.89 9.12 -11.96
C LEU A 83 12.70 10.07 -11.95
N ASN A 84 12.51 10.86 -13.01
CA ASN A 84 11.40 11.80 -13.14
C ASN A 84 11.20 12.68 -11.88
N GLY A 85 12.30 13.11 -11.23
CA GLY A 85 12.25 13.90 -9.99
C GLY A 85 11.99 13.12 -8.69
N ARG A 86 12.07 11.79 -8.68
CA ARG A 86 11.93 10.97 -7.46
C ARG A 86 13.28 10.47 -6.94
N LYS A 87 13.37 10.20 -5.64
CA LYS A 87 14.50 9.50 -5.00
C LYS A 87 14.02 8.20 -4.38
N ALA A 88 14.77 7.13 -4.64
CA ALA A 88 14.61 5.87 -3.95
C ALA A 88 15.10 6.01 -2.51
N VAL A 89 14.28 5.59 -1.55
CA VAL A 89 14.67 5.47 -0.14
C VAL A 89 15.18 4.05 0.07
N LEU A 90 16.48 3.91 0.34
CA LEU A 90 17.11 2.61 0.61
C LEU A 90 17.16 2.34 2.12
N LYS A 91 16.89 1.10 2.50
CA LYS A 91 16.83 0.64 3.89
C LYS A 91 17.59 -0.68 4.04
N PRO A 92 18.77 -0.70 4.66
CA PRO A 92 19.42 -1.95 5.04
C PRO A 92 18.64 -2.62 6.18
N ILE A 93 18.48 -3.94 6.09
CA ILE A 93 17.91 -4.78 7.15
C ILE A 93 18.93 -5.86 7.56
N PRO A 94 19.26 -6.00 8.86
CA PRO A 94 20.16 -7.07 9.30
C PRO A 94 19.67 -8.46 8.91
N TYR A 95 20.56 -9.37 8.55
CA TYR A 95 20.25 -10.72 8.10
C TYR A 95 19.37 -11.49 9.10
N GLN A 96 19.69 -11.39 10.40
CA GLN A 96 18.86 -12.03 11.44
C GLN A 96 17.44 -11.47 11.48
N LYS A 97 17.29 -10.14 11.29
CA LYS A 97 15.97 -9.50 11.23
C LYS A 97 15.21 -9.97 10.00
N TRP A 98 15.86 -10.02 8.84
CA TRP A 98 15.28 -10.57 7.60
C TRP A 98 14.81 -12.01 7.79
N LYS A 99 15.66 -12.87 8.36
CA LYS A 99 15.34 -14.27 8.64
C LYS A 99 14.06 -14.40 9.47
N ILE A 100 13.94 -13.63 10.55
CA ILE A 100 12.74 -13.65 11.38
C ILE A 100 11.52 -13.16 10.57
N VAL A 101 11.63 -12.04 9.84
CA VAL A 101 10.54 -11.48 9.03
C VAL A 101 9.99 -12.53 8.05
N GLU A 102 10.86 -13.14 7.25
CA GLU A 102 10.48 -14.11 6.22
C GLU A 102 9.95 -15.41 6.83
N SER A 103 10.59 -15.93 7.88
CA SER A 103 10.11 -17.13 8.57
C SER A 103 8.75 -16.90 9.22
N THR A 104 8.51 -15.75 9.87
CA THR A 104 7.18 -15.46 10.42
C THR A 104 6.14 -15.30 9.32
N ARG A 105 6.51 -14.79 8.13
CA ARG A 105 5.62 -14.73 6.96
C ARG A 105 5.16 -16.13 6.52
N ASP A 106 6.11 -17.05 6.32
CA ASP A 106 5.82 -18.45 5.96
C ASP A 106 4.94 -19.14 7.01
N ALA A 107 5.23 -18.92 8.30
CA ALA A 107 4.45 -19.46 9.41
C ALA A 107 3.02 -18.90 9.48
N ARG A 108 2.86 -17.59 9.26
CA ARG A 108 1.57 -16.88 9.20
C ARG A 108 0.71 -17.46 8.08
N GLU A 109 1.27 -17.68 6.90
CA GLU A 109 0.55 -18.26 5.75
C GLU A 109 -0.01 -19.65 6.09
N LYS A 110 0.80 -20.52 6.72
CA LYS A 110 0.33 -21.84 7.18
C LYS A 110 -0.85 -21.75 8.15
N ILE A 111 -0.81 -20.81 9.11
CA ILE A 111 -1.91 -20.59 10.05
C ILE A 111 -3.13 -19.97 9.35
N GLN A 112 -2.90 -19.06 8.39
CA GLN A 112 -3.97 -18.43 7.64
C GLN A 112 -4.78 -19.44 6.83
N ASP A 113 -4.08 -20.41 6.24
CA ASP A 113 -4.62 -21.51 5.44
C ASP A 113 -5.33 -22.58 6.29
N SER A 114 -5.07 -22.64 7.60
CA SER A 114 -5.71 -23.60 8.51
C SER A 114 -7.03 -23.11 9.11
N ILE A 115 -7.43 -21.86 8.86
CA ILE A 115 -8.67 -21.29 9.40
C ILE A 115 -9.90 -21.82 8.63
N PRO A 116 -10.91 -22.38 9.32
CA PRO A 116 -12.14 -22.84 8.69
C PRO A 116 -12.88 -21.71 7.96
N GLU A 117 -13.27 -21.94 6.71
CA GLU A 117 -14.06 -20.97 5.93
C GLU A 117 -15.43 -20.68 6.58
N SER A 118 -16.01 -21.67 7.27
CA SER A 118 -17.30 -21.59 7.97
C SER A 118 -17.36 -20.53 9.07
N TRP A 119 -16.21 -20.16 9.65
CA TRP A 119 -16.12 -19.09 10.66
C TRP A 119 -16.42 -17.70 10.08
N THR A 120 -16.31 -17.56 8.77
CA THR A 120 -16.56 -16.32 8.03
C THR A 120 -17.74 -16.43 7.05
N GLU A 121 -18.37 -17.60 6.96
CA GLU A 121 -19.50 -17.85 6.08
C GLU A 121 -20.73 -17.03 6.49
N GLY A 122 -21.42 -16.42 5.52
CA GLY A 122 -22.56 -15.53 5.78
C GLY A 122 -22.20 -14.14 6.34
N CYS A 123 -20.97 -13.96 6.82
CA CYS A 123 -20.45 -12.67 7.26
C CYS A 123 -19.53 -12.08 6.19
N GLU A 124 -20.12 -11.49 5.13
CA GLU A 124 -19.39 -10.81 4.04
C GLU A 124 -18.38 -9.76 4.54
N TYR A 125 -18.47 -9.36 5.80
CA TYR A 125 -17.70 -8.30 6.44
C TYR A 125 -16.54 -8.79 7.30
N ILE A 126 -16.49 -10.08 7.63
CA ILE A 126 -15.64 -10.58 8.70
C ILE A 126 -14.50 -11.38 8.15
N THR A 127 -13.31 -10.99 8.59
CA THR A 127 -12.12 -11.74 8.25
C THR A 127 -11.24 -11.90 9.44
N ILE A 128 -11.08 -13.15 9.86
CA ILE A 128 -10.10 -13.53 10.86
C ILE A 128 -8.71 -13.21 10.30
N ARG A 129 -7.99 -12.39 11.07
CA ARG A 129 -6.66 -11.89 10.68
C ARG A 129 -5.62 -12.83 11.23
N VAL A 130 -4.49 -13.00 10.57
CA VAL A 130 -3.31 -13.64 11.16
C VAL A 130 -2.17 -12.73 10.79
N ALA A 131 -1.56 -12.11 11.78
CA ALA A 131 -0.53 -11.12 11.53
C ALA A 131 0.70 -11.40 12.36
N THR A 132 1.77 -10.66 12.12
CA THR A 132 3.00 -10.63 12.87
C THR A 132 3.06 -9.37 13.73
N GLN A 133 3.19 -9.53 15.04
CA GLN A 133 3.41 -8.42 15.96
C GLN A 133 4.84 -8.43 16.50
N LEU A 134 5.35 -7.22 16.79
CA LEU A 134 6.59 -7.04 17.54
C LEU A 134 6.26 -7.07 19.03
N GLU A 135 7.05 -7.78 19.83
CA GLU A 135 6.88 -7.80 21.28
C GLU A 135 7.23 -6.42 21.86
N SER A 136 6.21 -5.60 22.15
CA SER A 136 6.34 -4.21 22.60
C SER A 136 6.96 -4.05 24.00
N SER A 137 7.15 -5.15 24.74
CA SER A 137 7.53 -5.14 26.16
C SER A 137 9.01 -5.44 26.44
N VAL A 138 9.83 -5.73 25.44
CA VAL A 138 11.26 -5.97 25.67
C VAL A 138 12.04 -4.66 25.53
N SER A 139 12.01 -3.85 26.58
CA SER A 139 12.90 -2.70 26.76
C SER A 139 14.39 -3.09 26.91
N SER A 140 14.72 -4.38 26.86
CA SER A 140 16.10 -4.84 26.86
C SER A 140 16.66 -4.85 25.44
N ARG A 141 17.77 -4.10 25.28
CA ARG A 141 18.63 -4.01 24.09
C ARG A 141 19.12 -5.36 23.51
N SER A 142 18.70 -6.51 24.04
CA SER A 142 19.33 -7.81 23.79
C SER A 142 18.59 -8.73 22.84
N ASP A 143 17.32 -8.48 22.49
CA ASP A 143 16.61 -9.34 21.52
C ASP A 143 15.87 -8.52 20.45
N PRO A 144 16.60 -8.01 19.43
CA PRO A 144 16.02 -7.21 18.37
C PRO A 144 15.16 -8.09 17.46
N GLY A 145 13.92 -8.35 17.87
CA GLY A 145 12.86 -8.76 16.95
C GLY A 145 12.12 -10.05 17.27
N SER A 146 11.81 -10.36 18.53
CA SER A 146 10.81 -11.39 18.80
C SER A 146 9.48 -10.99 18.14
N ARG A 147 9.09 -11.79 17.15
CA ARG A 147 7.85 -11.66 16.39
C ARG A 147 6.92 -12.78 16.80
N TYR A 148 5.66 -12.46 17.05
CA TYR A 148 4.62 -13.46 17.28
C TYR A 148 3.53 -13.35 16.24
N ILE A 149 2.82 -14.44 16.03
CA ILE A 149 1.68 -14.51 15.14
C ILE A 149 0.41 -14.22 15.93
N ALA A 150 -0.38 -13.25 15.52
CA ALA A 150 -1.63 -12.86 16.17
C ALA A 150 -2.83 -13.13 15.28
N PRO A 151 -3.52 -14.26 15.47
CA PRO A 151 -4.83 -14.46 14.90
C PRO A 151 -5.84 -13.46 15.51
N THR A 152 -6.45 -12.57 14.73
CA THR A 152 -7.38 -11.56 15.25
C THR A 152 -8.84 -11.94 15.02
N TYR A 153 -9.63 -11.84 16.07
CA TYR A 153 -11.08 -11.91 16.13
C TYR A 153 -11.67 -10.50 16.04
N PRO A 154 -12.17 -10.06 14.87
CA PRO A 154 -12.69 -8.70 14.72
C PRO A 154 -14.13 -8.57 15.24
N VAL A 155 -14.44 -7.43 15.84
CA VAL A 155 -15.77 -6.98 16.22
C VAL A 155 -16.02 -5.63 15.57
N TYR A 156 -16.80 -5.60 14.50
CA TYR A 156 -17.11 -4.33 13.84
C TYR A 156 -18.31 -3.67 14.52
N LYS A 157 -18.16 -2.40 14.87
CA LYS A 157 -19.20 -1.54 15.44
C LYS A 157 -19.66 -0.57 14.37
N LYS A 158 -20.93 -0.66 13.99
CA LYS A 158 -21.55 0.19 12.98
C LYS A 158 -22.68 0.99 13.61
N GLU A 159 -22.53 2.30 13.63
CA GLU A 159 -23.65 3.17 13.95
C GLU A 159 -24.70 3.11 12.82
N THR A 160 -25.93 2.86 13.20
CA THR A 160 -27.09 2.84 12.31
C THR A 160 -27.59 4.28 12.10
N LYS A 161 -28.47 4.47 11.11
CA LYS A 161 -29.10 5.78 10.87
C LYS A 161 -29.94 6.28 12.06
N GLU A 162 -30.32 5.38 12.96
CA GLU A 162 -31.14 5.66 14.15
C GLU A 162 -30.27 5.96 15.38
N GLY A 163 -28.94 5.86 15.26
CA GLY A 163 -27.98 6.07 16.35
C GLY A 163 -27.65 4.80 17.15
N ASP A 164 -28.28 3.66 16.86
CA ASP A 164 -27.94 2.39 17.49
C ASP A 164 -26.63 1.83 16.94
N VAL A 165 -25.85 1.11 17.77
CA VAL A 165 -24.63 0.42 17.34
C VAL A 165 -24.93 -1.05 17.07
N GLU A 166 -24.76 -1.47 15.82
CA GLU A 166 -24.81 -2.86 15.39
C GLU A 166 -23.40 -3.48 15.51
N GLU A 167 -23.28 -4.60 16.23
CA GLU A 167 -22.04 -5.40 16.30
C GLU A 167 -22.07 -6.54 15.27
N ILE A 168 -20.97 -6.70 14.53
CA ILE A 168 -20.80 -7.74 13.52
C ILE A 168 -19.58 -8.58 13.91
N THR A 169 -19.79 -9.86 14.25
CA THR A 169 -18.79 -10.79 14.81
C THR A 169 -18.72 -12.15 14.09
N PRO A 170 -17.55 -12.84 14.07
CA PRO A 170 -17.39 -14.15 13.41
C PRO A 170 -18.42 -15.19 13.84
N ASN A 171 -18.67 -16.19 12.97
CA ASN A 171 -19.54 -17.32 13.27
C ASN A 171 -18.81 -18.42 14.08
N VAL A 172 -18.12 -17.98 15.12
CA VAL A 172 -17.41 -18.80 16.11
C VAL A 172 -17.27 -17.96 17.36
N SER A 173 -17.34 -18.55 18.56
CA SER A 173 -17.08 -17.78 19.77
C SER A 173 -15.60 -17.38 19.89
N TYR A 174 -15.29 -16.33 20.66
CA TYR A 174 -13.89 -15.96 20.88
C TYR A 174 -13.11 -17.07 21.61
N ASP A 175 -13.74 -17.79 22.54
CA ASP A 175 -13.05 -18.87 23.28
C ASP A 175 -12.68 -20.04 22.34
N GLU A 176 -13.62 -20.52 21.52
CA GLU A 176 -13.35 -21.53 20.49
C GLU A 176 -12.29 -21.06 19.49
N PHE A 177 -12.32 -19.76 19.14
CA PHE A 177 -11.32 -19.14 18.29
C PHE A 177 -9.92 -19.21 18.92
N GLN A 178 -9.78 -18.95 20.22
CA GLN A 178 -8.49 -19.01 20.91
C GLN A 178 -7.97 -20.46 21.02
N GLU A 179 -8.84 -21.42 21.31
CA GLU A 179 -8.46 -22.83 21.50
C GLU A 179 -8.01 -23.52 20.21
N TRP A 180 -8.47 -23.05 19.05
CA TRP A 180 -8.11 -23.62 17.75
C TRP A 180 -6.64 -23.45 17.38
N PHE A 181 -6.03 -22.31 17.74
CA PHE A 181 -4.68 -22.01 17.30
C PHE A 181 -3.62 -22.69 18.17
N PRO A 182 -2.55 -23.26 17.57
CA PRO A 182 -1.43 -23.77 18.34
C PRO A 182 -0.77 -22.61 19.10
N ARG A 183 -0.05 -22.88 20.20
CA ARG A 183 0.66 -21.83 20.96
C ARG A 183 1.94 -21.35 20.26
N THR A 184 2.53 -22.19 19.42
CA THR A 184 3.73 -21.90 18.65
C THR A 184 3.65 -22.57 17.28
N THR A 185 4.46 -22.09 16.33
CA THR A 185 4.60 -22.67 14.98
C THR A 185 6.03 -22.48 14.46
N GLU A 186 6.30 -22.95 13.25
CA GLU A 186 7.59 -22.80 12.56
C GLU A 186 7.43 -22.17 11.17
N GLY A 187 8.48 -21.50 10.70
CA GLY A 187 8.51 -20.97 9.34
C GLY A 187 9.91 -20.83 8.74
N THR A 188 9.97 -20.79 7.42
CA THR A 188 11.22 -20.87 6.65
C THR A 188 11.47 -19.60 5.83
N ALA A 189 12.60 -18.94 6.08
CA ALA A 189 13.13 -17.83 5.29
C ALA A 189 13.95 -18.34 4.10
N GLY A 190 14.01 -17.57 3.01
CA GLY A 190 14.95 -17.83 1.91
C GLY A 190 14.74 -19.16 1.17
N LYS A 191 13.52 -19.71 1.17
CA LYS A 191 13.20 -21.03 0.61
C LYS A 191 13.73 -21.22 -0.81
N GLY A 192 14.55 -22.24 -1.02
CA GLY A 192 15.21 -22.57 -2.29
C GLY A 192 16.44 -21.71 -2.63
N THR A 193 17.01 -21.00 -1.66
CA THR A 193 18.23 -20.19 -1.81
C THR A 193 19.33 -20.69 -0.87
N PRO A 194 20.61 -20.31 -1.06
CA PRO A 194 21.68 -20.59 -0.11
C PRO A 194 21.49 -19.96 1.28
N LEU A 195 20.55 -19.02 1.42
CA LEU A 195 20.20 -18.34 2.67
C LEU A 195 18.98 -18.97 3.35
N GLU A 196 18.54 -20.16 2.92
CA GLU A 196 17.40 -20.84 3.52
C GLU A 196 17.65 -21.12 5.01
N ALA A 197 16.68 -20.74 5.85
CA ALA A 197 16.78 -20.94 7.29
C ALA A 197 15.39 -21.09 7.91
N THR A 198 15.22 -22.10 8.77
CA THR A 198 13.99 -22.33 9.53
C THR A 198 14.09 -21.71 10.92
N VAL A 199 13.00 -21.08 11.37
CA VAL A 199 12.82 -20.56 12.72
C VAL A 199 11.68 -21.34 13.36
N GLU A 200 12.00 -22.05 14.43
CA GLU A 200 11.05 -22.82 15.25
C GLU A 200 10.52 -21.96 16.42
N GLY A 201 9.41 -22.40 17.02
CA GLY A 201 8.92 -21.81 18.27
C GLY A 201 8.34 -20.41 18.15
N ILE A 202 7.93 -19.99 16.94
CA ILE A 202 7.31 -18.69 16.69
C ILE A 202 5.99 -18.63 17.48
N PRO A 203 5.82 -17.74 18.46
CA PRO A 203 4.63 -17.72 19.30
C PRO A 203 3.38 -17.39 18.49
N VAL A 204 2.22 -17.90 18.92
CA VAL A 204 0.92 -17.60 18.33
C VAL A 204 -0.01 -17.15 19.46
N ARG A 205 -0.61 -15.97 19.34
CA ARG A 205 -1.40 -15.30 20.37
C ARG A 205 -2.69 -14.74 19.75
N PRO A 206 -3.81 -15.46 19.82
CA PRO A 206 -5.07 -14.94 19.32
C PRO A 206 -5.53 -13.70 20.09
N GLU A 207 -6.03 -12.69 19.37
CA GLU A 207 -6.38 -11.36 19.87
C GLU A 207 -7.81 -10.98 19.45
N LYS A 208 -8.45 -10.08 20.20
CA LYS A 208 -9.76 -9.50 19.88
C LYS A 208 -9.59 -8.02 19.55
N GLU A 209 -10.19 -7.57 18.44
CA GLU A 209 -10.07 -6.19 17.95
C GLU A 209 -11.44 -5.59 17.68
N GLU A 210 -11.69 -4.37 18.16
CA GLU A 210 -12.92 -3.62 17.88
C GLU A 210 -12.67 -2.56 16.79
N ILE A 211 -13.58 -2.45 15.82
CA ILE A 211 -13.39 -1.59 14.63
C ILE A 211 -14.63 -0.72 14.43
N GLU A 212 -14.47 0.59 14.51
CA GLU A 212 -15.52 1.57 14.23
C GLU A 212 -15.53 1.96 12.74
N LEU A 213 -16.71 2.27 12.21
CA LEU A 213 -16.91 2.61 10.80
C LEU A 213 -17.36 4.07 10.64
N GLN A 214 -16.64 4.86 9.84
CA GLN A 214 -16.92 6.29 9.63
C GLN A 214 -17.54 6.62 8.24
N VAL A 215 -17.93 7.88 8.09
CA VAL A 215 -18.97 8.48 7.21
C VAL A 215 -18.57 8.66 5.72
N SER A 216 -19.47 9.21 4.88
CA SER A 216 -19.33 9.32 3.41
C SER A 216 -18.62 10.57 2.88
N TYR A 217 -17.93 10.46 1.73
CA TYR A 217 -17.24 11.58 1.03
C TYR A 217 -17.93 11.95 -0.29
N ASP A 218 -19.15 12.48 -0.22
CA ASP A 218 -20.01 12.66 -1.38
C ASP A 218 -20.29 14.13 -1.76
N TYR A 219 -19.60 15.10 -1.16
CA TYR A 219 -19.73 16.51 -1.55
C TYR A 219 -19.25 16.82 -2.98
N SER A 220 -19.61 18.00 -3.49
CA SER A 220 -19.08 18.54 -4.75
C SER A 220 -17.76 19.28 -4.48
N TYR A 221 -16.61 18.64 -4.70
CA TYR A 221 -15.30 19.19 -4.34
C TYR A 221 -14.60 19.89 -5.51
N ARG A 222 -14.05 21.08 -5.32
CA ARG A 222 -13.29 21.86 -6.31
C ARG A 222 -12.14 22.63 -5.64
N PRO A 223 -10.87 22.27 -5.87
CA PRO A 223 -10.39 21.15 -6.69
C PRO A 223 -10.84 19.78 -6.19
N VAL A 224 -10.87 18.80 -7.08
CA VAL A 224 -11.34 17.43 -6.84
C VAL A 224 -10.23 16.61 -6.18
N PRO A 225 -10.42 16.11 -4.94
CA PRO A 225 -9.43 15.36 -4.19
C PRO A 225 -9.59 13.84 -4.35
N ALA A 226 -8.58 13.10 -3.91
CA ALA A 226 -8.66 11.65 -3.77
C ALA A 226 -9.68 11.23 -2.69
N GLY A 227 -10.31 10.06 -2.85
CA GLY A 227 -11.21 9.48 -1.86
C GLY A 227 -12.66 9.99 -1.91
N CYS A 228 -13.00 10.95 -2.78
CA CYS A 228 -14.38 11.40 -2.96
C CYS A 228 -15.20 10.49 -3.88
N VAL A 229 -16.52 10.63 -3.87
CA VAL A 229 -17.41 9.96 -4.83
C VAL A 229 -17.12 10.41 -6.26
N PHE A 230 -17.16 9.48 -7.21
CA PHE A 230 -17.11 9.80 -8.64
C PHE A 230 -17.86 8.73 -9.45
N GLY A 231 -18.08 8.97 -10.74
CA GLY A 231 -18.56 7.92 -11.63
C GLY A 231 -18.92 8.40 -13.04
N THR A 232 -19.59 7.53 -13.79
CA THR A 232 -20.05 7.81 -15.16
C THR A 232 -21.56 8.05 -15.25
N GLY A 233 -22.22 8.27 -14.11
CA GLY A 233 -23.67 8.40 -13.97
C GLY A 233 -24.16 7.85 -12.63
N ALA A 234 -25.34 8.26 -12.18
CA ALA A 234 -25.85 8.04 -10.81
C ALA A 234 -25.79 6.58 -10.34
N ASP A 235 -26.06 5.61 -11.22
CA ASP A 235 -26.07 4.18 -10.91
C ASP A 235 -24.68 3.52 -10.91
N ASN A 236 -23.65 4.25 -11.35
CA ASN A 236 -22.29 3.75 -11.49
C ASN A 236 -21.30 4.62 -10.71
N SER A 237 -21.50 4.66 -9.39
CA SER A 237 -20.64 5.38 -8.46
C SER A 237 -19.55 4.51 -7.85
N ALA A 238 -18.39 5.12 -7.65
CA ALA A 238 -17.20 4.53 -7.07
C ALA A 238 -16.43 5.60 -6.29
N THR A 239 -15.25 5.25 -5.77
CA THR A 239 -14.37 6.20 -5.08
C THR A 239 -13.22 6.62 -5.98
N LEU A 240 -12.98 7.92 -6.07
CA LEU A 240 -11.91 8.47 -6.87
C LEU A 240 -10.57 8.07 -6.24
N GLY A 241 -9.66 7.55 -7.05
CA GLY A 241 -8.34 7.17 -6.58
C GLY A 241 -7.41 8.37 -6.49
N VAL A 242 -6.21 8.29 -7.07
CA VAL A 242 -5.17 9.31 -6.90
C VAL A 242 -4.79 9.97 -8.21
N ARG A 243 -4.42 11.24 -8.15
CA ARG A 243 -3.78 11.95 -9.27
C ARG A 243 -2.36 11.40 -9.48
N ALA A 244 -1.96 11.31 -10.75
CA ALA A 244 -0.64 10.91 -11.20
C ALA A 244 -0.24 11.71 -12.45
N ASP A 245 1.05 11.71 -12.76
CA ASP A 245 1.64 12.41 -13.89
C ASP A 245 2.01 11.41 -15.00
N ASP A 246 1.55 11.66 -16.22
CA ASP A 246 1.85 10.88 -17.42
C ASP A 246 2.93 11.61 -18.24
N TYR A 247 4.19 11.30 -17.95
CA TYR A 247 5.36 12.00 -18.52
C TYR A 247 5.47 11.88 -20.02
N ASN A 248 5.10 10.72 -20.57
CA ASN A 248 5.20 10.51 -22.02
C ASN A 248 4.29 11.46 -22.79
N ASN A 249 3.18 11.85 -22.17
CA ASN A 249 2.18 12.72 -22.76
C ASN A 249 2.14 14.12 -22.14
N ASN A 250 3.00 14.38 -21.13
CA ASN A 250 3.06 15.65 -20.37
C ASN A 250 1.67 16.12 -19.89
N GLN A 251 0.93 15.21 -19.26
CA GLN A 251 -0.44 15.48 -18.79
C GLN A 251 -0.67 14.89 -17.40
N ASP A 252 -1.60 15.49 -16.66
CA ASP A 252 -2.15 14.88 -15.45
C ASP A 252 -3.13 13.76 -15.81
N VAL A 253 -3.16 12.74 -14.97
CA VAL A 253 -4.14 11.67 -15.04
C VAL A 253 -4.63 11.30 -13.64
N ILE A 254 -5.72 10.55 -13.59
CA ILE A 254 -6.25 9.97 -12.35
C ILE A 254 -6.21 8.45 -12.48
N LEU A 255 -5.76 7.79 -11.42
CA LEU A 255 -5.72 6.34 -11.30
C LEU A 255 -6.87 5.86 -10.43
N THR A 256 -7.63 4.88 -10.89
CA THR A 256 -8.73 4.26 -10.14
C THR A 256 -8.94 2.80 -10.59
N ALA A 257 -9.89 2.09 -10.00
CA ALA A 257 -10.15 0.69 -10.31
C ALA A 257 -10.90 0.53 -11.65
N ALA A 258 -10.44 -0.37 -12.52
CA ALA A 258 -11.02 -0.55 -13.85
C ALA A 258 -12.42 -1.17 -13.83
N HIS A 259 -12.72 -2.01 -12.84
CA HIS A 259 -14.03 -2.66 -12.72
C HIS A 259 -15.18 -1.68 -12.42
N THR A 260 -14.86 -0.44 -12.01
CA THR A 260 -15.84 0.64 -11.84
C THR A 260 -16.47 1.07 -13.17
N PHE A 261 -15.86 0.70 -14.29
CA PHE A 261 -16.33 1.02 -15.63
C PHE A 261 -16.83 -0.22 -16.36
N LYS A 262 -17.96 -0.77 -15.89
CA LYS A 262 -18.63 -1.90 -16.56
C LYS A 262 -19.07 -1.50 -17.97
N ASP A 263 -18.99 -2.45 -18.90
CA ASP A 263 -19.47 -2.33 -20.29
C ASP A 263 -18.70 -1.36 -21.20
N ILE A 264 -17.48 -0.98 -20.82
CA ILE A 264 -16.54 -0.34 -21.76
C ILE A 264 -15.85 -1.43 -22.58
N ILE A 265 -16.43 -1.78 -23.73
CA ILE A 265 -15.71 -2.43 -24.82
C ILE A 265 -15.51 -1.36 -25.90
N GLY A 266 -14.37 -0.67 -25.86
CA GLY A 266 -13.90 0.18 -26.97
C GLY A 266 -14.30 1.67 -26.96
N TRP A 267 -14.88 2.22 -25.88
CA TRP A 267 -15.30 3.63 -25.84
C TRP A 267 -14.82 4.33 -24.56
N SER A 268 -14.30 5.56 -24.66
CA SER A 268 -14.08 6.40 -23.48
C SER A 268 -15.43 6.72 -22.83
N ARG A 269 -15.44 6.85 -21.50
CA ARG A 269 -16.59 7.37 -20.75
C ARG A 269 -16.17 8.59 -19.97
N GLU A 270 -17.04 9.58 -20.01
CA GLU A 270 -16.89 10.79 -19.22
C GLU A 270 -17.06 10.47 -17.75
N VAL A 271 -16.22 11.10 -16.96
CA VAL A 271 -16.08 10.87 -15.54
C VAL A 271 -16.43 12.16 -14.82
N HIS A 272 -17.34 12.07 -13.83
CA HIS A 272 -17.92 13.23 -13.17
C HIS A 272 -17.74 13.19 -11.65
N GLN A 273 -17.62 14.38 -11.05
CA GLN A 273 -17.53 14.58 -9.60
C GLN A 273 -18.40 15.78 -9.19
N PRO A 274 -19.47 15.60 -8.40
CA PRO A 274 -19.99 14.31 -7.94
C PRO A 274 -20.71 13.55 -9.06
N VAL A 275 -20.94 12.26 -8.85
CA VAL A 275 -21.46 11.33 -9.87
C VAL A 275 -22.88 11.64 -10.37
N TRP A 276 -23.72 12.30 -9.57
CA TRP A 276 -25.13 12.59 -9.90
C TRP A 276 -25.34 13.89 -10.68
N ILE A 277 -24.28 14.63 -10.99
CA ILE A 277 -24.34 15.83 -11.85
C ILE A 277 -23.59 15.50 -13.13
N ASN A 278 -24.15 14.59 -13.94
CA ASN A 278 -23.51 14.03 -15.12
C ASN A 278 -23.91 14.69 -16.47
N ASP A 279 -24.83 15.64 -16.44
CA ASP A 279 -25.29 16.39 -17.63
C ASP A 279 -24.66 17.80 -17.71
N ASN A 280 -23.57 18.04 -16.97
CA ASN A 280 -22.93 19.35 -16.88
C ASN A 280 -21.41 19.23 -16.98
N ASP A 281 -20.84 19.82 -18.04
CA ASP A 281 -19.40 19.84 -18.33
C ASP A 281 -18.56 20.45 -17.20
N GLN A 282 -19.12 21.34 -16.37
CA GLN A 282 -18.42 21.87 -15.18
C GLN A 282 -18.10 20.76 -14.17
N TYR A 283 -18.85 19.65 -14.22
CA TYR A 283 -18.67 18.50 -13.35
C TYR A 283 -17.93 17.33 -13.96
N LYS A 284 -17.60 17.43 -15.25
CA LYS A 284 -16.69 16.51 -15.94
C LYS A 284 -15.26 16.76 -15.46
N ILE A 285 -14.66 15.70 -14.91
CA ILE A 285 -13.27 15.72 -14.41
C ILE A 285 -12.31 15.03 -15.38
N GLY A 286 -12.82 14.18 -16.27
CA GLY A 286 -11.98 13.45 -17.20
C GLY A 286 -12.72 12.46 -18.08
N GLU A 287 -11.94 11.70 -18.82
CA GLU A 287 -12.41 10.60 -19.66
C GLU A 287 -11.55 9.35 -19.45
N THR A 288 -12.17 8.17 -19.41
CA THR A 288 -11.40 6.93 -19.29
C THR A 288 -10.55 6.66 -20.53
N ASP A 289 -9.28 6.32 -20.30
CA ASP A 289 -8.39 5.82 -21.33
C ASP A 289 -8.59 4.31 -21.51
N ALA A 290 -9.39 3.94 -22.50
CA ALA A 290 -9.72 2.54 -22.77
C ALA A 290 -8.48 1.68 -23.11
N SER A 291 -7.39 2.29 -23.61
CA SER A 291 -6.14 1.57 -23.92
C SER A 291 -5.34 1.24 -22.66
N ARG A 292 -5.49 2.06 -21.61
CA ARG A 292 -4.88 1.89 -20.28
C ARG A 292 -5.91 1.48 -19.24
N ARG A 293 -6.77 0.52 -19.60
CA ARG A 293 -7.74 -0.14 -18.73
C ARG A 293 -7.47 -1.63 -18.65
N VAL A 294 -7.22 -2.14 -17.45
CA VAL A 294 -6.98 -3.57 -17.22
C VAL A 294 -7.77 -4.03 -16.00
N ASN A 295 -8.64 -5.02 -16.19
CA ASN A 295 -9.37 -5.71 -15.14
C ASN A 295 -9.30 -7.23 -15.38
N LYS A 296 -8.13 -7.82 -15.15
CA LYS A 296 -7.85 -9.26 -15.30
C LYS A 296 -6.56 -9.65 -14.60
N ASN A 297 -6.38 -10.94 -14.33
CA ASN A 297 -5.13 -11.51 -13.83
C ASN A 297 -4.58 -10.77 -12.60
N ASN A 298 -5.41 -10.57 -11.58
CA ASN A 298 -5.03 -9.86 -10.35
C ASN A 298 -4.59 -8.39 -10.53
N PHE A 299 -4.89 -7.81 -11.69
CA PHE A 299 -4.67 -6.40 -11.98
C PHE A 299 -6.00 -5.74 -12.30
N ASP A 300 -6.33 -4.71 -11.53
CA ASP A 300 -7.56 -3.94 -11.69
C ASP A 300 -7.27 -2.46 -11.49
N ALA A 301 -6.97 -1.78 -12.60
CA ALA A 301 -6.71 -0.36 -12.63
C ALA A 301 -6.96 0.24 -14.02
N VAL A 302 -7.28 1.52 -14.04
CA VAL A 302 -7.49 2.31 -15.25
C VAL A 302 -6.96 3.72 -15.08
N VAL A 303 -6.50 4.28 -16.18
CA VAL A 303 -6.18 5.70 -16.30
C VAL A 303 -7.40 6.48 -16.76
N VAL A 304 -7.72 7.55 -16.04
CA VAL A 304 -8.66 8.59 -16.48
C VAL A 304 -7.83 9.81 -16.89
N GLN A 305 -7.95 10.22 -18.15
CA GLN A 305 -7.34 11.46 -18.64
C GLN A 305 -7.96 12.62 -17.88
N ASN A 306 -7.12 13.40 -17.23
CA ASN A 306 -7.59 14.54 -16.45
C ASN A 306 -7.85 15.70 -17.39
N LEU A 307 -9.12 16.03 -17.59
CA LEU A 307 -9.52 17.16 -18.45
C LEU A 307 -9.75 18.42 -17.63
N SER A 308 -9.62 18.33 -16.31
CA SER A 308 -9.92 19.43 -15.39
C SER A 308 -8.67 19.87 -14.64
N GLU A 309 -8.32 21.15 -14.79
CA GLU A 309 -7.30 21.79 -13.95
C GLU A 309 -7.69 21.81 -12.46
N ASN A 310 -8.97 21.56 -12.16
CA ASN A 310 -9.52 21.53 -10.80
C ASN A 310 -9.39 20.16 -10.14
N THR A 311 -8.20 19.56 -10.12
CA THR A 311 -7.89 18.33 -9.36
C THR A 311 -6.72 18.58 -8.42
N THR A 312 -6.70 17.91 -7.27
CA THR A 312 -5.66 18.11 -6.24
C THR A 312 -5.05 16.78 -5.80
N ARG A 313 -3.83 16.85 -5.25
CA ARG A 313 -3.10 15.70 -4.66
C ARG A 313 -3.40 15.52 -3.16
N ARG A 314 -4.53 16.05 -2.71
CA ARG A 314 -5.03 15.97 -1.33
C ARG A 314 -6.14 14.92 -1.23
N PHE A 315 -6.45 14.53 -0.01
CA PHE A 315 -7.64 13.72 0.29
C PHE A 315 -8.86 14.60 0.60
N ALA A 316 -10.04 14.09 0.29
CA ALA A 316 -11.31 14.70 0.68
C ALA A 316 -11.41 14.80 2.21
N ALA A 317 -12.01 15.88 2.72
CA ALA A 317 -12.52 15.94 4.09
C ALA A 317 -14.05 15.74 4.10
N ASP A 318 -14.61 15.32 5.24
CA ASP A 318 -16.04 15.01 5.43
C ASP A 318 -16.84 16.17 6.05
N ASP A 319 -16.22 17.35 6.23
CA ASP A 319 -16.81 18.53 6.83
C ASP A 319 -17.42 19.52 5.81
N GLY A 320 -17.42 19.19 4.52
CA GLY A 320 -18.23 19.88 3.52
C GLY A 320 -17.67 19.92 2.10
N PRO A 321 -18.31 20.70 1.21
CA PRO A 321 -17.79 21.00 -0.11
C PRO A 321 -16.48 21.78 -0.01
N ASN A 322 -15.54 21.46 -0.91
CA ASN A 322 -14.25 22.14 -1.01
C ASN A 322 -13.38 22.11 0.25
N THR A 323 -13.61 21.15 1.13
CA THR A 323 -12.74 20.90 2.28
C THR A 323 -11.79 19.74 1.99
N TYR A 324 -10.56 19.89 2.45
CA TYR A 324 -9.46 18.97 2.16
C TYR A 324 -8.65 18.73 3.41
N ARG A 325 -8.03 17.55 3.48
CA ARG A 325 -6.94 17.33 4.43
C ARG A 325 -5.71 18.11 3.98
N GLU A 326 -5.47 19.24 4.63
CA GLU A 326 -4.31 20.09 4.35
C GLU A 326 -3.02 19.56 4.98
N ASP A 327 -3.16 18.80 6.06
CA ASP A 327 -2.08 18.21 6.86
C ASP A 327 -1.38 17.04 6.17
N ASN A 328 -2.04 16.39 5.20
CA ASN A 328 -1.58 15.12 4.67
C ASN A 328 -1.68 14.99 3.13
N PRO A 329 -0.78 15.65 2.37
CA PRO A 329 -0.71 15.51 0.91
C PRO A 329 -0.11 14.16 0.47
N VAL A 330 -0.48 13.71 -0.72
CA VAL A 330 0.15 12.56 -1.39
C VAL A 330 1.52 12.96 -1.95
N ARG A 331 2.60 12.33 -1.47
CA ARG A 331 3.99 12.67 -1.84
C ARG A 331 4.74 11.59 -2.64
N GLY A 332 4.14 10.43 -2.82
CA GLY A 332 4.78 9.34 -3.52
C GLY A 332 4.10 8.01 -3.26
N ILE A 333 4.90 6.95 -3.36
CA ILE A 333 4.41 5.58 -3.25
C ILE A 333 5.22 4.77 -2.23
N LEU A 334 4.52 3.82 -1.61
CA LEU A 334 5.12 2.66 -0.99
C LEU A 334 5.49 1.68 -2.09
N THR A 335 6.74 1.22 -2.06
CA THR A 335 7.19 0.23 -3.03
C THR A 335 6.69 -1.17 -2.68
N ASN A 336 6.65 -2.04 -3.68
CA ASN A 336 6.37 -3.46 -3.56
C ASN A 336 7.28 -4.13 -2.52
N SER A 337 8.54 -3.69 -2.39
CA SER A 337 9.48 -4.20 -1.39
C SER A 337 9.11 -3.80 0.04
N GLU A 338 8.66 -2.56 0.28
CA GLU A 338 8.14 -2.18 1.61
C GLU A 338 6.80 -2.85 1.91
N ILE A 339 5.92 -2.97 0.91
CA ILE A 339 4.66 -3.72 1.07
C ILE A 339 4.95 -5.17 1.48
N ASP A 340 5.95 -5.80 0.86
CA ASP A 340 6.40 -7.15 1.24
C ASP A 340 7.00 -7.19 2.66
N ASP A 341 7.88 -6.24 3.01
CA ASP A 341 8.48 -6.13 4.35
C ASP A 341 7.44 -5.97 5.47
N GLN A 342 6.38 -5.24 5.16
CA GLN A 342 5.32 -4.88 6.09
C GLN A 342 4.14 -5.86 6.02
N ALA A 343 4.15 -6.82 5.10
CA ALA A 343 3.13 -7.85 5.02
C ALA A 343 3.11 -8.65 6.33
N GLY A 344 1.98 -8.55 7.03
CA GLY A 344 1.74 -9.14 8.34
C GLY A 344 2.07 -8.21 9.51
N ASN A 345 2.82 -7.12 9.33
CA ASN A 345 3.15 -6.25 10.47
C ASN A 345 1.94 -5.44 10.94
N GLN A 346 1.35 -5.76 12.11
CA GLN A 346 0.18 -5.02 12.61
C GLN A 346 0.49 -3.58 13.01
N ASN A 347 1.75 -3.29 13.32
CA ASN A 347 2.18 -1.92 13.63
C ASN A 347 2.37 -1.07 12.37
N PHE A 348 2.21 -1.66 11.18
CA PHE A 348 2.26 -0.94 9.93
C PHE A 348 0.85 -0.77 9.36
N GLU A 349 0.28 0.38 9.66
CA GLU A 349 -1.10 0.69 9.33
C GLU A 349 -1.22 1.29 7.92
N LEU A 350 -2.02 0.66 7.07
CA LEU A 350 -2.56 1.25 5.85
C LEU A 350 -3.96 1.79 6.11
N THR A 351 -4.15 3.05 5.76
CA THR A 351 -5.45 3.69 5.70
C THR A 351 -5.99 3.59 4.28
N LYS A 352 -7.30 3.34 4.15
CA LYS A 352 -8.03 3.60 2.90
C LYS A 352 -9.09 4.67 3.13
N GLN A 353 -9.42 5.40 2.07
CA GLN A 353 -10.45 6.44 2.12
C GLN A 353 -11.52 6.21 1.05
N GLY A 354 -12.61 5.53 1.43
CA GLY A 354 -13.70 5.11 0.56
C GLY A 354 -14.99 5.91 0.75
N VAL A 355 -15.79 6.08 -0.31
CA VAL A 355 -17.08 6.80 -0.23
C VAL A 355 -18.12 6.12 0.67
N LYS A 356 -18.06 4.79 0.85
CA LYS A 356 -19.09 4.04 1.59
C LYS A 356 -18.75 3.76 3.03
N THR A 357 -17.46 3.70 3.35
CA THR A 357 -17.00 3.34 4.70
C THR A 357 -16.16 4.43 5.33
N GLY A 358 -16.02 5.56 4.67
CA GLY A 358 -15.14 6.61 5.13
C GLY A 358 -13.68 6.19 5.12
N ARG A 359 -12.95 6.72 6.10
CA ARG A 359 -11.60 6.28 6.43
C ARG A 359 -11.64 5.10 7.34
N THR A 360 -10.96 4.05 6.90
CA THR A 360 -10.79 2.83 7.68
C THR A 360 -9.36 2.39 7.53
N SER A 361 -8.77 1.95 8.61
CA SER A 361 -7.38 1.57 8.65
C SER A 361 -7.21 0.14 9.11
N GLY A 362 -6.03 -0.41 8.87
CA GLY A 362 -5.63 -1.75 9.24
C GLY A 362 -4.28 -2.06 8.64
N PHE A 363 -3.78 -3.28 8.72
CA PHE A 363 -2.43 -3.62 8.23
C PHE A 363 -2.47 -4.46 6.95
N ILE A 364 -1.32 -4.61 6.30
CA ILE A 364 -1.16 -5.50 5.13
C ILE A 364 -1.24 -6.94 5.61
N SER A 365 -2.25 -7.71 5.19
CA SER A 365 -2.37 -9.12 5.58
C SER A 365 -1.56 -10.06 4.71
N SER A 366 -1.51 -9.78 3.40
CA SER A 366 -0.70 -10.56 2.47
C SER A 366 -0.35 -9.75 1.23
N TRP A 367 0.66 -10.22 0.51
CA TRP A 367 1.17 -9.64 -0.71
C TRP A 367 1.56 -10.77 -1.65
N ASP A 368 1.02 -10.77 -2.87
CA ASP A 368 1.28 -11.83 -3.87
C ASP A 368 2.20 -11.37 -5.02
N GLY A 369 2.75 -10.15 -4.93
CA GLY A 369 3.52 -9.52 -5.99
C GLY A 369 2.69 -8.60 -6.91
N SER A 370 1.36 -8.71 -6.89
CA SER A 370 0.43 -7.88 -7.69
C SER A 370 -0.60 -7.16 -6.84
N ILE A 371 -1.22 -7.90 -5.93
CA ILE A 371 -2.29 -7.47 -5.04
C ILE A 371 -1.75 -7.43 -3.62
N LEU A 372 -1.93 -6.28 -2.97
CA LEU A 372 -1.87 -6.23 -1.52
C LEU A 372 -3.26 -6.52 -0.96
N ALA A 373 -3.33 -7.53 -0.10
CA ALA A 373 -4.46 -7.72 0.79
C ALA A 373 -4.17 -6.96 2.08
N TYR A 374 -5.18 -6.25 2.58
CA TYR A 374 -5.05 -5.45 3.79
C TYR A 374 -6.36 -5.47 4.58
N ARG A 375 -6.23 -5.29 5.88
CA ARG A 375 -7.31 -5.53 6.85
C ARG A 375 -8.06 -4.24 7.21
N ALA A 376 -8.55 -3.52 6.20
CA ALA A 376 -9.44 -2.39 6.41
C ALA A 376 -10.87 -2.75 6.01
N TYR A 377 -11.86 -2.20 6.72
CA TYR A 377 -13.26 -2.46 6.40
C TYR A 377 -13.67 -1.81 5.08
N SER A 378 -14.12 -2.60 4.10
CA SER A 378 -14.53 -2.12 2.78
C SER A 378 -15.97 -2.50 2.44
N LYS A 379 -16.66 -1.66 1.66
CA LYS A 379 -17.97 -1.98 1.07
C LYS A 379 -18.00 -1.76 -0.43
N ARG A 380 -18.96 -2.40 -1.11
CA ARG A 380 -19.26 -2.14 -2.52
C ARG A 380 -19.51 -0.64 -2.72
N GLY A 381 -18.71 0.00 -3.57
CA GLY A 381 -18.68 1.44 -3.78
C GLY A 381 -17.35 2.10 -3.38
N ASP A 382 -16.57 1.45 -2.50
CA ASP A 382 -15.20 1.88 -2.16
C ASP A 382 -14.20 1.60 -3.29
N SER A 383 -14.60 0.83 -4.30
CA SER A 383 -13.79 0.54 -5.46
C SER A 383 -13.13 1.78 -6.03
N GLY A 384 -11.83 1.70 -6.27
CA GLY A 384 -11.02 2.81 -6.76
C GLY A 384 -10.40 3.67 -5.67
N CYS A 385 -10.77 3.48 -4.39
CA CYS A 385 -10.25 4.33 -3.33
C CYS A 385 -8.73 4.18 -3.15
N PRO A 386 -8.06 5.26 -2.73
CA PRO A 386 -6.64 5.21 -2.39
C PRO A 386 -6.43 4.38 -1.12
N VAL A 387 -5.37 3.59 -1.14
CA VAL A 387 -4.82 2.89 0.04
C VAL A 387 -3.42 3.44 0.28
N PHE A 388 -3.13 3.91 1.48
CA PHE A 388 -1.91 4.67 1.77
C PHE A 388 -1.43 4.47 3.20
N HIS A 389 -0.15 4.71 3.43
CA HIS A 389 0.42 4.85 4.77
C HIS A 389 0.71 6.33 5.02
N GLU A 390 0.40 6.78 6.22
CA GLU A 390 0.66 8.16 6.65
C GLU A 390 2.00 8.21 7.39
N TYR A 391 2.88 9.13 7.00
CA TYR A 391 4.22 9.32 7.58
C TYR A 391 4.32 10.66 8.32
N GLY A 392 5.16 10.68 9.37
CA GLY A 392 5.41 11.84 10.22
C GLY A 392 4.65 11.75 11.55
N SER A 393 5.19 12.37 12.62
CA SER A 393 4.54 12.40 13.95
C SER A 393 3.15 13.05 13.91
N ASP A 394 2.90 13.88 12.89
CA ASP A 394 1.65 14.62 12.67
C ASP A 394 1.03 14.29 11.30
N TYR A 395 1.29 13.09 10.75
CA TYR A 395 0.77 12.66 9.44
C TYR A 395 1.09 13.62 8.29
N THR A 396 2.30 14.16 8.31
CA THR A 396 2.82 15.22 7.42
C THR A 396 2.71 14.89 5.92
N TYR A 397 2.62 13.60 5.55
CA TYR A 397 2.36 13.17 4.18
C TYR A 397 1.92 11.72 4.07
N SER A 398 1.37 11.36 2.91
CA SER A 398 0.94 10.01 2.57
C SER A 398 1.75 9.43 1.42
N LEU A 399 2.05 8.14 1.55
CA LEU A 399 2.59 7.31 0.48
C LEU A 399 1.53 6.30 0.06
N ILE A 400 1.18 6.29 -1.22
CA ILE A 400 0.16 5.39 -1.76
C ILE A 400 0.73 3.97 -1.83
N ALA A 401 0.01 2.99 -1.32
CA ALA A 401 0.31 1.56 -1.46
C ALA A 401 -0.41 0.95 -2.67
N GLY A 402 -1.63 1.42 -2.96
CA GLY A 402 -2.42 0.86 -4.05
C GLY A 402 -3.77 1.51 -4.25
N ILE A 403 -4.50 0.96 -5.22
CA ILE A 403 -5.89 1.32 -5.55
C ILE A 403 -6.81 0.16 -5.20
N HIS A 404 -7.79 0.40 -4.33
CA HIS A 404 -8.71 -0.63 -3.87
C HIS A 404 -9.52 -1.22 -5.02
N LYS A 405 -9.43 -2.54 -5.20
CA LYS A 405 -10.11 -3.28 -6.26
C LYS A 405 -11.33 -4.07 -5.80
N GLY A 406 -11.59 -4.07 -4.49
CA GLY A 406 -12.71 -4.80 -3.89
C GLY A 406 -12.23 -5.73 -2.79
N LYS A 407 -13.02 -6.77 -2.54
CA LYS A 407 -12.83 -7.68 -1.42
C LYS A 407 -12.87 -9.13 -1.90
N ALA A 408 -11.99 -9.94 -1.35
CA ALA A 408 -12.09 -11.40 -1.37
C ALA A 408 -12.31 -11.87 0.07
N ARG A 409 -11.32 -12.55 0.65
CA ARG A 409 -11.24 -12.70 2.10
C ARG A 409 -11.00 -11.34 2.77
N ASP A 410 -10.05 -10.57 2.26
CA ASP A 410 -9.66 -9.24 2.73
C ASP A 410 -9.96 -8.14 1.71
N ALA A 411 -9.89 -6.88 2.15
CA ALA A 411 -9.81 -5.76 1.22
C ALA A 411 -8.53 -5.93 0.38
N GLN A 412 -8.67 -5.73 -0.92
CA GLN A 412 -7.58 -5.91 -1.88
C GLN A 412 -7.35 -4.61 -2.62
N ALA A 413 -6.08 -4.31 -2.88
CA ALA A 413 -5.70 -3.23 -3.77
C ALA A 413 -4.68 -3.72 -4.80
N THR A 414 -4.81 -3.23 -6.02
CA THR A 414 -3.75 -3.34 -7.02
C THR A 414 -2.61 -2.43 -6.57
N SER A 415 -1.39 -2.97 -6.45
CA SER A 415 -0.23 -2.18 -6.03
C SER A 415 -0.02 -0.97 -6.94
N ILE A 416 0.26 0.18 -6.35
CA ILE A 416 0.47 1.40 -7.11
C ILE A 416 1.75 1.35 -7.95
N GLU A 417 2.82 0.71 -7.46
CA GLU A 417 4.06 0.54 -8.22
C GLU A 417 3.79 -0.26 -9.51
N ASN A 418 2.98 -1.31 -9.42
CA ASN A 418 2.60 -2.09 -10.58
C ASN A 418 1.71 -1.30 -11.55
N ILE A 419 0.87 -0.38 -11.05
CA ILE A 419 0.07 0.51 -11.87
C ILE A 419 0.98 1.51 -12.61
N GLU A 420 1.92 2.12 -11.89
CA GLU A 420 2.92 3.04 -12.45
C GLU A 420 3.73 2.37 -13.56
N ASP A 421 4.29 1.19 -13.30
CA ASP A 421 5.08 0.42 -14.27
C ASP A 421 4.26 0.04 -15.51
N ARG A 422 2.99 -0.33 -15.31
CA ARG A 422 2.12 -0.81 -16.39
C ARG A 422 1.64 0.31 -17.29
N PHE A 423 1.32 1.47 -16.72
CA PHE A 423 0.73 2.60 -17.44
C PHE A 423 1.72 3.72 -17.74
N ASN A 424 2.94 3.61 -17.23
CA ASN A 424 4.02 4.61 -17.33
C ASN A 424 3.57 5.98 -16.82
N VAL A 425 3.18 6.01 -15.54
CA VAL A 425 2.69 7.19 -14.81
C VAL A 425 3.38 7.25 -13.46
N ASN A 426 3.47 8.42 -12.81
CA ASN A 426 4.00 8.54 -11.45
C ASN A 426 3.04 9.27 -10.52
N VAL A 427 2.88 8.78 -9.30
CA VAL A 427 2.14 9.44 -8.22
C VAL A 427 3.09 10.32 -7.42
N GLY A 428 2.66 11.56 -7.13
CA GLY A 428 3.28 12.42 -6.11
C GLY A 428 4.39 13.35 -6.59
N VAL A 429 4.53 13.59 -7.91
CA VAL A 429 5.61 14.43 -8.46
C VAL A 429 5.19 15.87 -8.70
#